data_AF-A0A0Q6CCN2-F1
#
_entry.id   AF-A0A0Q6CCN2-F1
#
_cell.length_a   1.000
_cell.length_b   1.000
_cell.length_c   1.000
_cell.angle_alpha   90.00
_cell.angle_beta   90.00
_cell.angle_gamma   90.00
#
_symmetry.space_group_name_H-M   'P 1'
#
loop_
_entity.id
_entity.type
_entity.pdbx_description
1 polymer ?
#
loop_
_entity_poly.entity_id
_entity_poly.type
_entity_poly.pdbx_seq_one_letter_code
_entity_poly.pdbx_strand_id
1 'polypeptide(L)'
;MKNLFLAVEEAAALISSGAALFVSGPEELLETLPSGRWIGGTTAYFVTEDGGVSRDDRLFCTVFDEALDVRTSIIPADDLKALVTSRFDRGFACIVAPAFSSVHERYAVEGPSLPALFDQPVFGWVAGVPLDRIGQIAPKVYDGATRTAHEDGLATMWVRISETTDVDLDIVNMFVQGDGDTIVFPRTGFGVTDCLVNGTSVNFATYVGTHNIDTRLPLVADHAGAMVNVSFQSVDHVKGDVAFYAPVTAGTEYKLAKPLHDRSGAYDLAAGGKAASAALSCNCILNYLHADLEGGGAGGFVGPVTFGEFAYILLNQTLARVLLIDTAEGAGHGLRAA
;
A
#
# COMPACT_ATOMS: atom_id res chain seq x y z
N MET A 1 14.67 12.01 -2.50
CA MET A 1 13.53 11.85 -1.59
C MET A 1 14.09 11.66 -0.20
N LYS A 2 13.43 12.23 0.82
CA LYS A 2 13.89 12.10 2.22
C LYS A 2 12.75 11.70 3.15
N ASN A 3 12.92 10.58 3.86
CA ASN A 3 11.99 10.11 4.87
C ASN A 3 12.34 10.68 6.24
N LEU A 4 11.35 11.17 6.97
CA LEU A 4 11.51 11.85 8.25
C LEU A 4 10.39 11.46 9.22
N PHE A 5 10.74 11.19 10.48
CA PHE A 5 9.79 10.95 11.56
C PHE A 5 9.82 12.13 12.53
N LEU A 6 8.80 12.98 12.47
CA LEU A 6 8.85 14.36 12.94
C LEU A 6 7.77 14.67 13.97
N ALA A 7 8.05 15.63 14.85
CA ALA A 7 7.00 16.34 15.57
C ALA A 7 6.20 17.25 14.61
N VAL A 8 4.98 17.62 15.03
CA VAL A 8 4.06 18.37 14.17
C VAL A 8 4.60 19.76 13.80
N GLU A 9 5.33 20.41 14.69
CA GLU A 9 5.94 21.72 14.46
C GLU A 9 7.03 21.67 13.38
N GLU A 10 7.80 20.58 13.34
CA GLU A 10 8.86 20.37 12.35
C GLU A 10 8.26 20.09 10.96
N ALA A 11 7.22 19.27 10.89
CA ALA A 11 6.46 19.03 9.67
C ALA A 11 5.82 20.33 9.14
N ALA A 12 5.23 21.14 10.04
CA ALA A 12 4.66 22.43 9.69
C ALA A 12 5.72 23.42 9.15
N ALA A 13 6.93 23.41 9.72
CA ALA A 13 8.04 24.23 9.22
C ALA A 13 8.48 23.81 7.80
N LEU A 14 8.54 22.50 7.52
CA LEU A 14 8.82 22.01 6.16
C LEU A 14 7.75 22.44 5.16
N ILE A 15 6.47 22.26 5.49
CA ILE A 15 5.36 22.70 4.64
C ILE A 15 5.43 24.21 4.38
N SER A 16 5.70 25.01 5.43
CA SER A 16 5.81 26.48 5.32
C SER A 16 7.01 26.94 4.49
N SER A 17 8.05 26.12 4.35
CA SER A 17 9.18 26.39 3.45
C SER A 17 8.85 26.16 1.97
N GLY A 18 7.67 25.61 1.67
CA GLY A 18 7.20 25.30 0.31
C GLY A 18 7.58 23.90 -0.17
N ALA A 19 8.14 23.06 0.71
CA ALA A 19 8.47 21.68 0.39
C ALA A 19 7.21 20.87 0.03
N ALA A 20 7.37 19.91 -0.87
CA ALA A 20 6.33 18.96 -1.23
C ALA A 20 6.44 17.70 -0.35
N LEU A 21 5.34 17.32 0.33
CA LEU A 21 5.36 16.23 1.31
C LEU A 21 4.29 15.17 1.04
N PHE A 22 4.66 13.92 1.29
CA PHE A 22 3.71 12.83 1.53
C PHE A 22 3.65 12.54 3.03
N VAL A 23 2.49 12.72 3.65
CA VAL A 23 2.36 12.71 5.11
C VAL A 23 1.47 11.56 5.58
N SER A 24 1.86 10.92 6.67
CA SER A 24 1.06 9.91 7.36
C SER A 24 1.12 10.14 8.85
N GLY A 25 -0.02 10.00 9.52
CA GLY A 25 -0.05 10.07 10.98
C GLY A 25 -1.44 10.23 11.58
N PRO A 26 -1.52 10.50 12.88
CA PRO A 26 -2.79 10.65 13.60
C PRO A 26 -3.62 11.81 13.08
N GLU A 27 -4.95 11.66 13.12
CA GLU A 27 -5.92 12.67 12.69
C GLU A 27 -5.67 14.02 13.37
N GLU A 28 -5.47 14.00 14.69
CA GLU A 28 -5.29 15.18 15.52
C GLU A 28 -4.07 16.02 15.13
N LEU A 29 -3.01 15.37 14.62
CA LEU A 29 -1.82 16.07 14.14
C LEU A 29 -2.03 16.59 12.72
N LEU A 30 -2.60 15.78 11.82
CA LEU A 30 -2.83 16.15 10.42
C LEU A 30 -3.73 17.38 10.28
N GLU A 31 -4.74 17.52 11.13
CA GLU A 31 -5.66 18.67 11.13
C GLU A 31 -4.98 20.00 11.47
N THR A 32 -3.84 19.96 12.16
CA THR A 32 -3.12 21.18 12.59
C THR A 32 -2.10 21.67 11.58
N LEU A 33 -1.79 20.86 10.55
CA LEU A 33 -0.78 21.21 9.56
C LEU A 33 -1.22 22.43 8.73
N PRO A 34 -0.27 23.33 8.39
CA PRO A 34 -0.58 24.50 7.57
C PRO A 34 -0.90 24.12 6.12
N SER A 35 -1.46 25.07 5.38
CA SER A 35 -1.72 24.88 3.95
C SER A 35 -0.39 24.78 3.21
N GLY A 36 -0.30 23.88 2.23
CA GLY A 36 0.88 23.76 1.40
C GLY A 36 0.79 22.58 0.43
N ARG A 37 1.95 22.12 -0.06
CA ARG A 37 2.03 21.15 -1.16
C ARG A 37 2.12 19.72 -0.63
N TRP A 38 1.08 19.25 0.03
CA TRP A 38 1.10 17.92 0.63
C TRP A 38 -0.22 17.19 0.47
N ILE A 39 -0.16 15.86 0.45
CA ILE A 39 -1.31 14.99 0.70
C ILE A 39 -0.97 14.08 1.87
N GLY A 40 -1.99 13.52 2.51
CA GLY A 40 -1.74 12.53 3.55
C GLY A 40 -2.97 11.76 3.95
N GLY A 41 -2.80 10.86 4.91
CA GLY A 41 -3.90 10.09 5.47
C GLY A 41 -3.61 9.60 6.89
N THR A 42 -4.67 9.10 7.51
CA THR A 42 -4.62 8.67 8.91
C THR A 42 -3.91 7.33 9.05
N THR A 43 -3.00 7.23 10.03
CA THR A 43 -2.49 5.99 10.61
C THR A 43 -1.80 6.31 11.94
N ALA A 44 -1.76 5.35 12.87
CA ALA A 44 -1.04 5.49 14.13
C ALA A 44 0.13 4.51 14.25
N TYR A 45 0.50 3.84 13.16
CA TYR A 45 1.48 2.76 13.14
C TYR A 45 2.58 3.08 12.12
N PHE A 46 3.82 2.80 12.49
CA PHE A 46 5.00 3.12 11.69
C PHE A 46 6.06 2.04 11.86
N VAL A 47 6.96 1.95 10.89
CA VAL A 47 8.28 1.31 11.05
C VAL A 47 9.32 2.40 11.02
N THR A 48 10.14 2.47 12.07
CA THR A 48 11.26 3.38 12.22
C THR A 48 12.58 2.62 12.18
N GLU A 49 13.71 3.32 12.26
CA GLU A 49 15.03 2.68 12.37
C GLU A 49 15.14 1.80 13.63
N ASP A 50 14.42 2.13 14.70
CA ASP A 50 14.36 1.37 15.95
C ASP A 50 13.30 0.24 15.92
N GLY A 51 12.61 0.07 14.79
CA GLY A 51 11.57 -0.94 14.57
C GLY A 51 10.15 -0.39 14.52
N GLY A 52 9.18 -1.31 14.46
CA GLY A 52 7.77 -0.96 14.39
C GLY A 52 7.20 -0.41 15.69
N VAL A 53 6.39 0.64 15.57
CA VAL A 53 5.94 1.43 16.71
C VAL A 53 4.57 2.04 16.43
N SER A 54 3.76 2.18 17.48
CA SER A 54 2.57 3.04 17.45
C SER A 54 2.83 4.37 18.15
N ARG A 55 2.45 5.48 17.50
CA ARG A 55 2.62 6.85 18.01
C ARG A 55 1.43 7.73 17.64
N ASP A 56 1.04 8.56 18.59
CA ASP A 56 0.02 9.60 18.47
C ASP A 56 0.62 11.02 18.46
N ASP A 57 1.94 11.14 18.66
CA ASP A 57 2.68 12.41 18.83
C ASP A 57 3.72 12.67 17.72
N ARG A 58 3.68 11.87 16.63
CA ARG A 58 4.61 11.95 15.50
C ARG A 58 3.90 11.79 14.17
N LEU A 59 4.48 12.41 13.15
CA LEU A 59 4.13 12.26 11.75
C LEU A 59 5.29 11.60 11.01
N PHE A 60 4.98 10.75 10.04
CA PHE A 60 5.97 10.29 9.07
C PHE A 60 5.79 11.08 7.76
N CYS A 61 6.86 11.76 7.35
CA CYS A 61 6.89 12.67 6.22
C CYS A 61 7.95 12.22 5.22
N THR A 62 7.53 11.97 3.97
CA THR A 62 8.46 11.87 2.84
C THR A 62 8.50 13.20 2.10
N VAL A 63 9.68 13.80 1.98
CA VAL A 63 9.92 15.04 1.25
C VAL A 63 10.37 14.71 -0.18
N PHE A 64 9.73 15.35 -1.17
CA PHE A 64 10.11 15.24 -2.59
C PHE A 64 11.02 16.41 -2.99
N ASP A 65 12.27 16.37 -2.54
CA ASP A 65 13.30 17.38 -2.79
C ASP A 65 13.82 17.41 -4.24
N GLU A 66 13.81 16.26 -4.93
CA GLU A 66 14.24 16.13 -6.33
C GLU A 66 13.11 16.34 -7.34
N ALA A 67 11.87 16.55 -6.87
CA ALA A 67 10.73 16.76 -7.76
C ALA A 67 10.82 18.10 -8.48
N LEU A 68 10.66 18.08 -9.81
CA LEU A 68 10.60 19.29 -10.63
C LEU A 68 9.27 20.03 -10.48
N ASP A 69 8.20 19.31 -10.13
CA ASP A 69 6.90 19.86 -9.79
C ASP A 69 6.05 18.80 -9.07
N VAL A 70 5.05 19.25 -8.32
CA VAL A 70 3.99 18.40 -7.78
C VAL A 70 2.63 19.05 -7.94
N ARG A 71 1.63 18.22 -8.22
CA ARG A 71 0.21 18.59 -8.26
C ARG A 71 -0.55 17.71 -7.27
N THR A 72 -1.43 18.29 -6.47
CA THR A 72 -2.30 17.55 -5.54
C THR A 72 -3.77 17.69 -5.92
N SER A 73 -4.57 16.68 -5.62
CA SER A 73 -6.04 16.72 -5.73
C SER A 73 -6.67 15.62 -4.89
N ILE A 74 -7.94 15.79 -4.54
CA ILE A 74 -8.81 14.68 -4.15
C ILE A 74 -9.60 14.25 -5.38
N ILE A 75 -9.47 13.00 -5.79
CA ILE A 75 -10.23 12.44 -6.92
C ILE A 75 -11.47 11.73 -6.34
N PRO A 76 -12.69 12.09 -6.75
CA PRO A 76 -13.89 11.40 -6.28
C PRO A 76 -13.97 9.98 -6.87
N ALA A 77 -14.70 9.09 -6.19
CA ALA A 77 -14.78 7.68 -6.56
C ALA A 77 -15.35 7.43 -7.96
N ASP A 78 -16.12 8.37 -8.52
CA ASP A 78 -16.70 8.30 -9.86
C ASP A 78 -15.84 8.90 -10.98
N ASP A 79 -14.67 9.43 -10.65
CA ASP A 79 -13.75 10.03 -11.63
C ASP A 79 -12.33 9.45 -11.54
N LEU A 80 -12.19 8.16 -11.24
CA LEU A 80 -10.87 7.51 -11.13
C LEU A 80 -9.97 7.69 -12.37
N LYS A 81 -10.55 7.94 -13.56
CA LYS A 81 -9.80 8.30 -14.78
C LYS A 81 -8.94 9.56 -14.62
N ALA A 82 -9.30 10.47 -13.69
CA ALA A 82 -8.50 11.65 -13.40
C ALA A 82 -7.08 11.31 -12.94
N LEU A 83 -6.88 10.12 -12.35
CA LEU A 83 -5.58 9.62 -11.93
C LEU A 83 -4.60 9.53 -13.11
N VAL A 84 -5.09 9.10 -14.28
CA VAL A 84 -4.28 8.90 -15.48
C VAL A 84 -4.26 10.15 -16.36
N THR A 85 -5.38 10.86 -16.48
CA THR A 85 -5.49 12.03 -17.39
C THR A 85 -4.78 13.27 -16.87
N SER A 86 -4.51 13.35 -15.56
CA SER A 86 -3.89 14.51 -14.92
C SER A 86 -2.39 14.33 -14.67
N ARG A 87 -1.77 13.27 -15.22
CA ARG A 87 -0.34 13.01 -15.07
C ARG A 87 0.50 14.09 -15.74
N PHE A 88 1.73 14.22 -15.27
CA PHE A 88 2.78 14.87 -16.05
C PHE A 88 3.27 13.89 -17.13
N ASP A 89 3.90 14.39 -18.19
CA ASP A 89 4.43 13.53 -19.26
C ASP A 89 5.45 12.51 -18.74
N ARG A 90 6.26 12.92 -17.75
CA ARG A 90 7.24 12.07 -17.06
C ARG A 90 7.13 12.26 -15.55
N GLY A 91 6.83 11.18 -14.84
CA GLY A 91 6.57 11.22 -13.42
C GLY A 91 5.97 9.93 -12.88
N PHE A 92 5.45 10.03 -11.67
CA PHE A 92 4.70 8.99 -11.00
C PHE A 92 3.60 9.61 -10.13
N ALA A 93 2.68 8.79 -9.63
CA ALA A 93 1.64 9.22 -8.70
C ALA A 93 1.81 8.57 -7.32
N CYS A 94 1.58 9.36 -6.28
CA CYS A 94 1.36 8.89 -4.91
C CYS A 94 -0.13 9.03 -4.58
N ILE A 95 -0.77 7.97 -4.08
CA ILE A 95 -2.20 7.96 -3.76
C ILE A 95 -2.49 7.48 -2.32
N VAL A 96 -3.56 8.00 -1.72
CA VAL A 96 -4.11 7.49 -0.46
C VAL A 96 -5.62 7.40 -0.54
N ALA A 97 -6.16 6.26 -0.13
CA ALA A 97 -7.60 6.04 -0.01
C ALA A 97 -7.97 5.77 1.46
N PRO A 98 -9.08 6.33 1.99
CA PRO A 98 -9.59 5.92 3.30
C PRO A 98 -10.05 4.46 3.26
N ALA A 99 -9.66 3.62 4.23
CA ALA A 99 -10.12 2.23 4.28
C ALA A 99 -11.65 2.15 4.29
N PHE A 100 -12.19 1.19 3.54
CA PHE A 100 -13.63 0.91 3.40
C PHE A 100 -14.49 2.06 2.84
N SER A 101 -13.87 3.08 2.24
CA SER A 101 -14.57 4.12 1.49
C SER A 101 -14.97 3.64 0.09
N SER A 102 -15.87 4.36 -0.57
CA SER A 102 -16.31 4.00 -1.92
C SER A 102 -15.17 4.10 -2.93
N VAL A 103 -14.27 5.07 -2.80
CA VAL A 103 -13.09 5.20 -3.67
C VAL A 103 -12.11 4.04 -3.48
N HIS A 104 -11.95 3.54 -2.26
CA HIS A 104 -11.07 2.41 -1.96
C HIS A 104 -11.58 1.15 -2.67
N GLU A 105 -12.87 0.84 -2.51
CA GLU A 105 -13.49 -0.32 -3.16
C GLU A 105 -13.48 -0.21 -4.68
N ARG A 106 -13.87 0.94 -5.22
CA ARG A 106 -13.90 1.16 -6.67
C ARG A 106 -12.52 1.13 -7.28
N TYR A 107 -11.51 1.73 -6.65
CA TYR A 107 -10.13 1.64 -7.15
C TYR A 107 -9.64 0.19 -7.16
N ALA A 108 -9.90 -0.58 -6.10
CA ALA A 108 -9.45 -1.95 -6.01
C ALA A 108 -10.03 -2.86 -7.11
N VAL A 109 -11.27 -2.59 -7.55
CA VAL A 109 -11.98 -3.39 -8.57
C VAL A 109 -11.78 -2.84 -9.98
N GLU A 110 -11.95 -1.53 -10.17
CA GLU A 110 -11.98 -0.86 -11.48
C GLU A 110 -10.60 -0.32 -11.88
N GLY A 111 -9.79 0.08 -10.91
CA GLY A 111 -8.47 0.68 -11.10
C GLY A 111 -7.58 -0.11 -12.05
N PRO A 112 -7.35 -1.43 -11.84
CA PRO A 112 -6.52 -2.25 -12.72
C PRO A 112 -6.97 -2.27 -14.19
N SER A 113 -8.23 -1.93 -14.48
CA SER A 113 -8.78 -1.87 -15.84
C SER A 113 -8.75 -0.45 -16.46
N LEU A 114 -8.26 0.55 -15.73
CA LEU A 114 -8.12 1.90 -16.27
C LEU A 114 -7.11 1.92 -17.42
N PRO A 115 -7.50 2.43 -18.61
CA PRO A 115 -6.56 2.62 -19.70
C PRO A 115 -5.35 3.46 -19.26
N ALA A 116 -4.16 3.07 -19.69
CA ALA A 116 -2.90 3.74 -19.37
C ALA A 116 -2.49 3.74 -17.88
N LEU A 117 -3.17 3.00 -16.98
CA LEU A 117 -2.77 2.93 -15.57
C LEU A 117 -1.29 2.56 -15.42
N PHE A 118 -0.87 1.53 -16.16
CA PHE A 118 0.48 0.95 -16.07
C PHE A 118 1.55 1.75 -16.84
N ASP A 119 1.18 2.84 -17.53
CA ASP A 119 2.13 3.65 -18.31
C ASP A 119 3.08 4.48 -17.43
N GLN A 120 2.66 4.78 -16.19
CA GLN A 120 3.50 5.44 -15.18
C GLN A 120 3.26 4.82 -13.80
N PRO A 121 4.29 4.74 -12.93
CA PRO A 121 4.14 4.16 -11.60
C PRO A 121 3.06 4.86 -10.76
N VAL A 122 2.27 4.04 -10.08
CA VAL A 122 1.29 4.47 -9.09
C VAL A 122 1.63 3.78 -7.78
N PHE A 123 2.13 4.55 -6.83
CA PHE A 123 2.41 4.10 -5.48
C PHE A 123 1.38 4.69 -4.51
N GLY A 124 1.08 4.00 -3.43
CA GLY A 124 0.17 4.54 -2.44
C GLY A 124 -0.13 3.59 -1.30
N TRP A 125 -1.11 3.97 -0.49
CA TRP A 125 -1.54 3.16 0.63
C TRP A 125 -2.97 3.46 1.07
N VAL A 126 -3.52 2.57 1.89
CA VAL A 126 -4.85 2.72 2.47
C VAL A 126 -4.73 3.29 3.88
N ALA A 127 -5.37 4.44 4.11
CA ALA A 127 -5.44 5.07 5.42
C ALA A 127 -6.33 4.27 6.37
N GLY A 128 -6.00 4.29 7.65
CA GLY A 128 -6.79 3.65 8.69
C GLY A 128 -6.74 4.39 10.01
N VAL A 129 -7.14 3.70 11.06
CA VAL A 129 -7.32 4.24 12.42
C VAL A 129 -6.66 3.27 13.42
N PRO A 130 -6.41 3.68 14.67
CA PRO A 130 -5.97 2.75 15.70
C PRO A 130 -6.86 1.50 15.74
N LEU A 131 -6.27 0.31 15.91
CA LEU A 131 -6.98 -0.97 15.79
C LEU A 131 -8.14 -1.10 16.77
N ASP A 132 -8.01 -0.54 17.97
CA ASP A 132 -9.04 -0.48 19.01
C ASP A 132 -10.14 0.57 18.74
N ARG A 133 -10.00 1.37 17.68
CA ARG A 133 -10.94 2.41 17.23
C ARG A 133 -11.61 2.07 15.90
N ILE A 134 -11.31 0.92 15.31
CA ILE A 134 -12.01 0.42 14.10
C ILE A 134 -13.51 0.34 14.37
N GLY A 135 -14.30 0.88 13.44
CA GLY A 135 -15.77 0.95 13.55
C GLY A 135 -16.29 2.04 14.49
N GLN A 136 -15.41 2.80 15.16
CA GLN A 136 -15.78 3.92 16.03
C GLN A 136 -15.50 5.27 15.39
N ILE A 137 -14.43 5.37 14.60
CA ILE A 137 -14.05 6.55 13.82
C ILE A 137 -13.70 6.15 12.39
N ALA A 138 -13.82 7.09 11.46
CA ALA A 138 -13.54 6.87 10.05
C ALA A 138 -12.07 7.20 9.73
N PRO A 139 -11.38 6.39 8.91
CA PRO A 139 -10.13 6.81 8.29
C PRO A 139 -10.34 8.05 7.43
N LYS A 140 -9.32 8.91 7.34
CA LYS A 140 -9.38 10.13 6.55
C LYS A 140 -8.15 10.32 5.67
N VAL A 141 -8.34 11.04 4.58
CA VAL A 141 -7.26 11.59 3.76
C VAL A 141 -7.37 13.10 3.67
N TYR A 142 -6.26 13.74 3.33
CA TYR A 142 -6.11 15.20 3.34
C TYR A 142 -5.51 15.69 2.03
N ASP A 143 -6.06 16.81 1.54
CA ASP A 143 -5.38 17.69 0.60
C ASP A 143 -4.86 18.91 1.35
N GLY A 144 -3.54 19.02 1.44
CA GLY A 144 -2.85 20.08 2.14
C GLY A 144 -3.02 21.46 1.49
N ALA A 145 -3.36 21.53 0.20
CA ALA A 145 -3.61 22.80 -0.46
C ALA A 145 -4.86 23.47 0.13
N THR A 146 -5.93 22.69 0.29
CA THR A 146 -7.23 23.15 0.82
C THR A 146 -7.37 22.98 2.33
N ARG A 147 -6.51 22.17 2.97
CA ARG A 147 -6.63 21.71 4.37
C ARG A 147 -7.98 21.06 4.66
N THR A 148 -8.48 20.29 3.71
CA THR A 148 -9.75 19.57 3.87
C THR A 148 -9.50 18.09 4.11
N ALA A 149 -10.22 17.56 5.09
CA ALA A 149 -10.25 16.13 5.40
C ALA A 149 -11.40 15.46 4.65
N HIS A 150 -11.18 14.25 4.17
CA HIS A 150 -12.14 13.48 3.39
C HIS A 150 -12.20 12.04 3.91
N GLU A 151 -13.40 11.56 4.23
CA GLU A 151 -13.68 10.15 4.55
C GLU A 151 -13.90 9.31 3.29
N ASP A 152 -14.01 9.96 2.12
CA ASP A 152 -14.08 9.33 0.80
C ASP A 152 -13.44 10.24 -0.26
N GLY A 153 -12.76 9.65 -1.23
CA GLY A 153 -11.96 10.36 -2.24
C GLY A 153 -10.47 9.98 -2.18
N LEU A 154 -9.83 9.90 -3.34
CA LEU A 154 -8.45 9.48 -3.50
C LEU A 154 -7.53 10.69 -3.44
N ALA A 155 -6.89 10.91 -2.30
CA ALA A 155 -5.86 11.92 -2.20
C ALA A 155 -4.70 11.54 -3.10
N THR A 156 -4.41 12.37 -4.10
CA THR A 156 -3.49 12.07 -5.18
C THR A 156 -2.47 13.18 -5.32
N MET A 157 -1.20 12.80 -5.39
CA MET A 157 -0.09 13.66 -5.73
C MET A 157 0.60 13.13 -6.98
N TRP A 158 0.59 13.90 -8.07
CA TRP A 158 1.44 13.63 -9.22
C TRP A 158 2.77 14.33 -9.01
N VAL A 159 3.86 13.59 -9.21
CA VAL A 159 5.24 14.07 -9.01
C VAL A 159 5.93 14.08 -10.37
N ARG A 160 6.36 15.25 -10.82
CA ARG A 160 7.17 15.41 -12.03
C ARG A 160 8.64 15.21 -11.69
N ILE A 161 9.32 14.38 -12.46
CA ILE A 161 10.75 14.06 -12.27
C ILE A 161 11.56 14.52 -13.48
N SER A 162 12.88 14.54 -13.32
CA SER A 162 13.79 14.90 -14.41
C SER A 162 13.92 13.81 -15.47
N GLU A 163 14.39 14.17 -16.66
CA GLU A 163 14.70 13.24 -17.75
C GLU A 163 15.80 12.23 -17.40
N THR A 164 16.64 12.54 -16.41
CA THR A 164 17.73 11.67 -15.94
C THR A 164 17.35 10.87 -14.70
N THR A 165 16.05 10.81 -14.34
CA THR A 165 15.59 10.11 -13.13
C THR A 165 14.53 9.08 -13.45
N ASP A 166 14.83 7.79 -13.29
CA ASP A 166 13.83 6.73 -13.41
C ASP A 166 13.18 6.40 -12.06
N VAL A 167 12.00 5.77 -12.11
CA VAL A 167 11.22 5.38 -10.93
C VAL A 167 11.16 3.87 -10.86
N ASP A 168 11.76 3.31 -9.83
CA ASP A 168 11.70 1.88 -9.52
C ASP A 168 10.64 1.63 -8.44
N LEU A 169 9.46 1.21 -8.89
CA LEU A 169 8.34 0.78 -8.04
C LEU A 169 8.36 -0.74 -7.92
N ASP A 170 8.30 -1.23 -6.70
CA ASP A 170 8.49 -2.64 -6.42
C ASP A 170 7.65 -3.10 -5.21
N ILE A 171 7.35 -4.39 -5.19
CA ILE A 171 6.53 -5.05 -4.17
C ILE A 171 7.40 -6.10 -3.47
N VAL A 172 7.62 -5.90 -2.18
CA VAL A 172 8.28 -6.88 -1.32
C VAL A 172 7.19 -7.77 -0.74
N ASN A 173 7.00 -8.94 -1.36
CA ASN A 173 6.06 -9.96 -0.91
C ASN A 173 6.82 -11.14 -0.28
N MET A 174 6.51 -11.47 0.97
CA MET A 174 7.12 -12.60 1.69
C MET A 174 6.41 -13.93 1.40
N PHE A 175 5.23 -13.87 0.78
CA PHE A 175 4.38 -15.03 0.57
C PHE A 175 4.52 -15.57 -0.85
N VAL A 176 4.57 -16.89 -0.93
CA VAL A 176 4.48 -17.66 -2.17
C VAL A 176 3.34 -18.67 -2.04
N GLN A 177 2.81 -19.12 -3.18
CA GLN A 177 1.79 -20.15 -3.21
C GLN A 177 2.24 -21.42 -2.48
N GLY A 178 1.35 -21.96 -1.65
CA GLY A 178 1.50 -23.28 -1.05
C GLY A 178 1.28 -24.41 -2.04
N ASP A 179 1.54 -25.63 -1.57
CA ASP A 179 1.37 -26.85 -2.36
C ASP A 179 -0.05 -27.44 -2.23
N GLY A 180 -0.97 -26.69 -1.60
CA GLY A 180 -2.36 -27.08 -1.37
C GLY A 180 -3.28 -26.88 -2.57
N ASP A 181 -4.57 -26.97 -2.30
CA ASP A 181 -5.64 -26.93 -3.30
C ASP A 181 -5.70 -25.59 -4.06
N THR A 182 -6.10 -25.68 -5.33
CA THR A 182 -6.37 -24.51 -6.17
C THR A 182 -7.80 -24.02 -5.93
N ILE A 183 -7.94 -22.75 -5.61
CA ILE A 183 -9.21 -22.07 -5.31
C ILE A 183 -9.49 -21.05 -6.41
N VAL A 184 -10.66 -21.12 -7.03
CA VAL A 184 -11.10 -20.16 -8.05
C VAL A 184 -12.44 -19.57 -7.66
N PHE A 185 -12.56 -18.25 -7.73
CA PHE A 185 -13.81 -17.55 -7.42
C PHE A 185 -14.58 -17.23 -8.70
N PRO A 186 -15.91 -17.44 -8.74
CA PRO A 186 -16.71 -17.19 -9.94
C PRO A 186 -17.04 -15.71 -10.15
N ARG A 187 -16.84 -14.87 -9.13
CA ARG A 187 -17.16 -13.44 -9.15
C ARG A 187 -16.04 -12.64 -8.48
N THR A 188 -15.80 -11.44 -9.00
CA THR A 188 -14.90 -10.46 -8.40
C THR A 188 -15.58 -9.78 -7.22
N GLY A 189 -14.84 -9.55 -6.14
CA GLY A 189 -15.34 -8.76 -5.00
C GLY A 189 -14.63 -9.04 -3.68
N PHE A 190 -14.99 -8.28 -2.66
CA PHE A 190 -14.44 -8.38 -1.30
C PHE A 190 -15.10 -9.47 -0.45
N GLY A 191 -16.18 -10.09 -0.94
CA GLY A 191 -16.93 -11.11 -0.21
C GLY A 191 -17.34 -12.26 -1.12
N VAL A 192 -17.26 -13.48 -0.59
CA VAL A 192 -17.58 -14.71 -1.30
C VAL A 192 -18.36 -15.66 -0.42
N THR A 193 -19.26 -16.41 -1.05
CA THR A 193 -19.99 -17.51 -0.42
C THR A 193 -19.50 -18.84 -1.02
N ASP A 194 -19.48 -18.92 -2.36
CA ASP A 194 -19.09 -20.11 -3.09
C ASP A 194 -17.79 -19.91 -3.88
N CYS A 195 -17.01 -20.98 -4.01
CA CYS A 195 -15.83 -21.05 -4.87
C CYS A 195 -15.71 -22.44 -5.52
N LEU A 196 -14.75 -22.58 -6.43
CA LEU A 196 -14.32 -23.87 -6.96
C LEU A 196 -13.01 -24.27 -6.29
N VAL A 197 -13.00 -25.38 -5.57
CA VAL A 197 -11.78 -26.00 -5.04
C VAL A 197 -11.44 -27.20 -5.91
N ASN A 198 -10.30 -27.16 -6.59
CA ASN A 198 -9.89 -28.16 -7.58
C ASN A 198 -11.01 -28.48 -8.60
N GLY A 199 -11.74 -27.45 -9.03
CA GLY A 199 -12.87 -27.57 -9.95
C GLY A 199 -14.21 -28.00 -9.33
N THR A 200 -14.26 -28.31 -8.03
CA THR A 200 -15.49 -28.69 -7.33
C THR A 200 -16.11 -27.48 -6.62
N SER A 201 -17.40 -27.23 -6.87
CA SER A 201 -18.12 -26.14 -6.20
C SER A 201 -18.36 -26.46 -4.73
N VAL A 202 -17.93 -25.55 -3.86
CA VAL A 202 -18.08 -25.64 -2.40
C VAL A 202 -18.42 -24.28 -1.81
N ASN A 203 -19.08 -24.28 -0.64
CA ASN A 203 -19.16 -23.10 0.20
C ASN A 203 -17.80 -22.84 0.85
N PHE A 204 -17.24 -21.64 0.67
CA PHE A 204 -15.86 -21.36 1.07
C PHE A 204 -15.69 -21.23 2.58
N ALA A 205 -16.66 -20.65 3.31
CA ALA A 205 -16.60 -20.57 4.76
C ALA A 205 -16.63 -21.96 5.43
N THR A 206 -17.43 -22.88 4.87
CA THR A 206 -17.43 -24.28 5.30
C THR A 206 -16.09 -24.93 5.02
N TYR A 207 -15.55 -24.74 3.81
CA TYR A 207 -14.25 -25.29 3.41
C TYR A 207 -13.11 -24.82 4.31
N VAL A 208 -13.05 -23.52 4.63
CA VAL A 208 -12.10 -22.93 5.57
C VAL A 208 -12.17 -23.60 6.93
N GLY A 209 -13.37 -23.79 7.47
CA GLY A 209 -13.59 -24.45 8.76
C GLY A 209 -13.20 -25.93 8.76
N THR A 210 -13.65 -26.70 7.76
CA THR A 210 -13.40 -28.15 7.72
C THR A 210 -11.93 -28.51 7.53
N HIS A 211 -11.16 -27.64 6.85
CA HIS A 211 -9.74 -27.86 6.59
C HIS A 211 -8.84 -27.13 7.60
N ASN A 212 -9.41 -26.46 8.60
CA ASN A 212 -8.68 -25.66 9.60
C ASN A 212 -7.69 -24.69 8.95
N ILE A 213 -8.13 -23.97 7.92
CA ILE A 213 -7.27 -23.00 7.22
C ILE A 213 -6.86 -21.89 8.20
N ASP A 214 -5.56 -21.65 8.30
CA ASP A 214 -5.01 -20.52 9.04
C ASP A 214 -5.26 -19.22 8.25
N THR A 215 -6.28 -18.46 8.64
CA THR A 215 -6.70 -17.23 7.96
C THR A 215 -5.72 -16.06 8.16
N ARG A 216 -4.64 -16.25 8.92
CA ARG A 216 -3.52 -15.28 8.99
C ARG A 216 -2.65 -15.36 7.74
N LEU A 217 -2.69 -16.48 7.00
CA LEU A 217 -2.01 -16.64 5.72
C LEU A 217 -2.93 -16.16 4.59
N PRO A 218 -2.42 -15.40 3.61
CA PRO A 218 -3.23 -14.90 2.52
C PRO A 218 -3.49 -16.00 1.49
N LEU A 219 -4.49 -15.78 0.66
CA LEU A 219 -4.57 -16.40 -0.65
C LEU A 219 -3.57 -15.72 -1.58
N VAL A 220 -2.82 -16.49 -2.37
CA VAL A 220 -1.79 -15.99 -3.29
C VAL A 220 -2.13 -16.40 -4.71
N ALA A 221 -2.17 -15.44 -5.62
CA ALA A 221 -2.30 -15.65 -7.05
C ALA A 221 -1.01 -15.26 -7.79
N ASP A 222 -0.70 -15.99 -8.87
CA ASP A 222 0.38 -15.64 -9.79
C ASP A 222 -0.17 -14.78 -10.92
N HIS A 223 0.23 -13.52 -10.96
CA HIS A 223 -0.06 -12.57 -12.03
C HIS A 223 1.20 -12.38 -12.88
N ALA A 224 1.37 -13.23 -13.89
CA ALA A 224 2.48 -13.15 -14.86
C ALA A 224 3.88 -13.15 -14.20
N GLY A 225 4.06 -13.92 -13.13
CA GLY A 225 5.27 -14.04 -12.33
C GLY A 225 5.26 -13.22 -11.04
N ALA A 226 4.30 -12.29 -10.87
CA ALA A 226 4.15 -11.51 -9.65
C ALA A 226 3.16 -12.19 -8.69
N MET A 227 3.60 -12.52 -7.48
CA MET A 227 2.74 -13.08 -6.44
C MET A 227 1.91 -11.96 -5.80
N VAL A 228 0.58 -12.04 -5.93
CA VAL A 228 -0.37 -11.08 -5.37
C VAL A 228 -1.20 -11.73 -4.27
N ASN A 229 -1.29 -11.06 -3.13
CA ASN A 229 -1.96 -11.57 -1.94
C ASN A 229 -3.39 -11.01 -1.83
N VAL A 230 -4.30 -11.86 -1.34
CA VAL A 230 -5.64 -11.48 -0.87
C VAL A 230 -5.79 -11.99 0.55
N SER A 231 -5.87 -11.06 1.51
CA SER A 231 -5.92 -11.39 2.94
C SER A 231 -7.36 -11.54 3.44
N PHE A 232 -7.58 -12.51 4.32
CA PHE A 232 -8.88 -12.73 4.97
C PHE A 232 -9.18 -11.61 5.96
N GLN A 233 -10.40 -11.09 5.91
CA GLN A 233 -10.95 -10.17 6.90
C GLN A 233 -11.77 -10.91 7.96
N SER A 234 -12.70 -11.75 7.52
CA SER A 234 -13.57 -12.50 8.43
C SER A 234 -14.15 -13.74 7.77
N VAL A 235 -14.51 -14.72 8.59
CA VAL A 235 -15.22 -15.94 8.17
C VAL A 235 -16.47 -16.09 9.03
N ASP A 236 -17.64 -16.01 8.41
CA ASP A 236 -18.93 -16.25 9.05
C ASP A 236 -19.42 -17.64 8.67
N HIS A 237 -19.12 -18.64 9.52
CA HIS A 237 -19.54 -20.02 9.30
C HIS A 237 -21.06 -20.22 9.37
N VAL A 238 -21.81 -19.30 9.99
CA VAL A 238 -23.27 -19.40 10.11
C VAL A 238 -23.94 -18.92 8.83
N LYS A 239 -23.50 -17.79 8.28
CA LYS A 239 -23.99 -17.28 7.00
C LYS A 239 -23.38 -17.98 5.79
N GLY A 240 -22.21 -18.60 5.98
CA GLY A 240 -21.46 -19.23 4.90
C GLY A 240 -20.61 -18.24 4.10
N ASP A 241 -20.30 -17.06 4.66
CA ASP A 241 -19.64 -15.96 3.96
C ASP A 241 -18.19 -15.79 4.43
N VAL A 242 -17.31 -15.43 3.49
CA VAL A 242 -15.93 -15.02 3.76
C VAL A 242 -15.72 -13.63 3.17
N ALA A 243 -15.14 -12.73 3.97
CA ALA A 243 -14.75 -11.40 3.53
C ALA A 243 -13.23 -11.25 3.47
N PHE A 244 -12.74 -10.39 2.59
CA PHE A 244 -11.33 -10.14 2.32
C PHE A 244 -11.02 -8.64 2.41
N TYR A 245 -9.75 -8.30 2.65
CA TYR A 245 -9.26 -6.92 2.66
C TYR A 245 -8.92 -6.37 1.26
N ALA A 246 -8.83 -7.24 0.26
CA ALA A 246 -8.70 -6.92 -1.15
C ALA A 246 -9.66 -7.82 -1.96
N PRO A 247 -10.11 -7.40 -3.14
CA PRO A 247 -11.05 -8.21 -3.91
C PRO A 247 -10.36 -9.43 -4.50
N VAL A 248 -11.03 -10.57 -4.47
CA VAL A 248 -10.68 -11.68 -5.36
C VAL A 248 -11.09 -11.33 -6.78
N THR A 249 -10.38 -11.85 -7.78
CA THR A 249 -10.69 -11.67 -9.20
C THR A 249 -11.34 -12.93 -9.76
N ALA A 250 -12.45 -12.76 -10.49
CA ALA A 250 -13.16 -13.88 -11.10
C ALA A 250 -12.25 -14.67 -12.04
N GLY A 251 -12.23 -15.99 -11.90
CA GLY A 251 -11.45 -16.89 -12.75
C GLY A 251 -9.96 -16.96 -12.44
N THR A 252 -9.45 -16.17 -11.49
CA THR A 252 -8.05 -16.27 -11.05
C THR A 252 -7.85 -17.49 -10.16
N GLU A 253 -6.73 -18.18 -10.35
CA GLU A 253 -6.30 -19.31 -9.52
C GLU A 253 -5.53 -18.81 -8.29
N TYR A 254 -6.08 -19.11 -7.12
CA TYR A 254 -5.47 -18.81 -5.83
C TYR A 254 -5.02 -20.09 -5.14
N LYS A 255 -3.97 -19.98 -4.33
CA LYS A 255 -3.58 -21.00 -3.36
C LYS A 255 -3.32 -20.35 -2.01
N LEU A 256 -3.58 -21.07 -0.91
CA LEU A 256 -3.16 -20.59 0.41
C LEU A 256 -1.63 -20.48 0.45
N ALA A 257 -1.11 -19.42 1.06
CA ALA A 257 0.33 -19.20 1.15
C ALA A 257 1.07 -20.31 1.93
N LYS A 258 2.36 -20.51 1.65
CA LYS A 258 3.22 -21.31 2.51
C LYS A 258 3.33 -20.67 3.91
N PRO A 259 3.33 -21.46 5.00
CA PRO A 259 3.59 -20.94 6.33
C PRO A 259 4.94 -20.23 6.41
N LEU A 260 4.97 -19.04 7.03
CA LEU A 260 6.18 -18.24 7.20
C LEU A 260 6.74 -18.44 8.61
N HIS A 261 7.82 -19.23 8.73
CA HIS A 261 8.44 -19.59 10.01
C HIS A 261 9.48 -18.57 10.52
N ASP A 262 10.34 -18.05 9.64
CA ASP A 262 11.30 -16.97 9.93
C ASP A 262 10.90 -15.72 9.15
N ARG A 263 10.29 -14.77 9.86
CA ARG A 263 9.62 -13.62 9.25
C ARG A 263 10.54 -12.41 9.12
N SER A 264 11.45 -12.20 10.09
CA SER A 264 12.48 -11.16 10.00
C SER A 264 13.43 -11.45 8.85
N GLY A 265 13.89 -12.71 8.72
CA GLY A 265 14.73 -13.12 7.61
C GLY A 265 14.03 -13.03 6.24
N ALA A 266 12.70 -13.17 6.21
CA ALA A 266 11.92 -13.04 4.98
C ALA A 266 11.93 -11.62 4.41
N TYR A 267 11.88 -10.58 5.27
CA TYR A 267 12.04 -9.20 4.81
C TYR A 267 13.44 -8.93 4.29
N ASP A 268 14.49 -9.33 5.01
CA ASP A 268 15.87 -9.14 4.56
C ASP A 268 16.13 -9.83 3.21
N LEU A 269 15.62 -11.04 3.06
CA LEU A 269 15.72 -11.82 1.82
C LEU A 269 14.95 -11.15 0.68
N ALA A 270 13.70 -10.73 0.93
CA ALA A 270 12.85 -10.12 -0.07
C ALA A 270 13.29 -8.68 -0.42
N ALA A 271 13.92 -7.98 0.53
CA ALA A 271 14.56 -6.68 0.32
C ALA A 271 15.83 -6.80 -0.52
N GLY A 272 16.53 -7.94 -0.47
CA GLY A 272 17.61 -8.28 -1.40
C GLY A 272 18.78 -7.28 -1.44
N GLY A 273 19.05 -6.57 -0.34
CA GLY A 273 20.13 -5.58 -0.25
C GLY A 273 19.87 -4.25 -0.97
N LYS A 274 18.62 -3.96 -1.32
CA LYS A 274 18.20 -2.67 -1.93
C LYS A 274 18.42 -1.51 -0.93
N ALA A 275 18.53 -0.28 -1.45
CA ALA A 275 18.71 0.95 -0.66
C ALA A 275 17.45 1.32 0.16
N ALA A 276 17.12 0.48 1.13
CA ALA A 276 15.86 0.52 1.87
C ALA A 276 15.63 1.84 2.60
N SER A 277 16.69 2.49 3.09
CA SER A 277 16.61 3.76 3.82
C SER A 277 16.26 4.97 2.94
N ALA A 278 16.56 4.91 1.64
CA ALA A 278 16.31 6.00 0.69
C ALA A 278 14.96 5.86 -0.04
N ALA A 279 14.34 4.68 0.03
CA ALA A 279 13.09 4.40 -0.63
C ALA A 279 11.91 4.99 0.16
N LEU A 280 10.97 5.63 -0.55
CA LEU A 280 9.62 5.80 -0.02
C LEU A 280 9.00 4.42 0.11
N SER A 281 8.44 4.06 1.28
CA SER A 281 7.83 2.75 1.47
C SER A 281 6.64 2.79 2.43
N CYS A 282 5.77 1.79 2.33
CA CYS A 282 4.68 1.54 3.28
C CYS A 282 4.53 0.03 3.50
N ASN A 283 4.10 -0.35 4.71
CA ASN A 283 4.00 -1.76 5.09
C ASN A 283 2.60 -2.10 5.61
N CYS A 284 2.07 -3.26 5.25
CA CYS A 284 0.73 -3.66 5.69
C CYS A 284 0.62 -3.82 7.21
N ILE A 285 -0.49 -3.35 7.77
CA ILE A 285 -0.87 -3.57 9.18
C ILE A 285 -0.97 -5.05 9.52
N LEU A 286 -1.32 -5.90 8.54
CA LEU A 286 -1.33 -7.33 8.73
C LEU A 286 0.09 -7.91 8.87
N ASN A 287 1.10 -7.32 8.23
CA ASN A 287 2.48 -7.68 8.52
C ASN A 287 2.89 -7.16 9.89
N TYR A 288 2.44 -5.97 10.29
CA TYR A 288 2.69 -5.47 11.65
C TYR A 288 2.15 -6.42 12.72
N LEU A 289 0.93 -6.92 12.53
CA LEU A 289 0.24 -7.82 13.46
C LEU A 289 0.69 -9.28 13.39
N HIS A 290 1.15 -9.75 12.24
CA HIS A 290 1.41 -11.18 12.00
C HIS A 290 2.86 -11.50 11.68
N ALA A 291 3.72 -10.50 11.50
CA ALA A 291 5.14 -10.66 11.21
C ALA A 291 6.06 -10.03 12.26
N ASP A 292 5.57 -9.85 13.48
CA ASP A 292 6.35 -9.43 14.66
C ASP A 292 7.11 -8.10 14.42
N LEU A 293 6.51 -7.16 13.66
CA LEU A 293 7.14 -5.87 13.40
C LEU A 293 7.07 -4.92 14.59
N GLU A 294 6.18 -5.12 15.55
CA GLU A 294 6.19 -4.32 16.78
C GLU A 294 7.50 -4.54 17.55
N GLY A 295 8.35 -3.50 17.60
CA GLY A 295 9.73 -3.58 18.08
C GLY A 295 10.71 -4.30 17.14
N GLY A 296 10.23 -4.84 16.01
CA GLY A 296 11.02 -5.51 14.97
C GLY A 296 11.29 -4.62 13.75
N GLY A 297 12.31 -4.97 12.96
CA GLY A 297 12.67 -4.25 11.73
C GLY A 297 11.96 -4.80 10.48
N ALA A 298 11.95 -4.02 9.40
CA ALA A 298 11.41 -4.41 8.10
C ALA A 298 12.48 -4.38 7.01
N GLY A 299 13.63 -5.06 7.22
CA GLY A 299 14.70 -5.11 6.23
C GLY A 299 15.31 -3.76 5.86
N GLY A 300 15.39 -2.84 6.84
CA GLY A 300 15.89 -1.48 6.66
C GLY A 300 14.88 -0.49 6.06
N PHE A 301 13.67 -0.94 5.70
CA PHE A 301 12.61 -0.04 5.26
C PHE A 301 11.98 0.67 6.46
N VAL A 302 11.75 1.97 6.29
CA VAL A 302 11.02 2.82 7.23
C VAL A 302 9.86 3.48 6.51
N GLY A 303 8.76 3.72 7.23
CA GLY A 303 7.54 4.19 6.61
C GLY A 303 6.32 4.05 7.50
N PRO A 304 5.15 4.55 7.04
CA PRO A 304 3.89 4.20 7.66
C PRO A 304 3.59 2.71 7.56
N VAL A 305 2.91 2.21 8.57
CA VAL A 305 2.15 0.97 8.51
C VAL A 305 0.72 1.32 8.13
N THR A 306 0.17 0.62 7.14
CA THR A 306 -1.03 1.03 6.38
C THR A 306 -2.03 -0.12 6.26
N PHE A 307 -3.26 0.16 5.87
CA PHE A 307 -4.36 -0.82 5.85
C PHE A 307 -4.51 -1.50 4.49
N GLY A 308 -3.38 -1.60 3.78
CA GLY A 308 -3.27 -1.96 2.38
C GLY A 308 -2.25 -1.05 1.67
N GLU A 309 -1.71 -1.55 0.58
CA GLU A 309 -0.70 -0.87 -0.24
C GLU A 309 -1.24 -0.72 -1.67
N PHE A 310 -0.82 0.33 -2.37
CA PHE A 310 -1.03 0.45 -3.81
C PHE A 310 0.33 0.41 -4.51
N ALA A 311 0.50 -0.57 -5.39
CA ALA A 311 1.53 -0.57 -6.43
C ALA A 311 0.85 -0.96 -7.73
N TYR A 312 0.36 0.04 -8.44
CA TYR A 312 -0.69 -0.04 -9.49
C TYR A 312 -2.04 -0.56 -8.98
N ILE A 313 -2.06 -1.72 -8.33
CA ILE A 313 -3.25 -2.39 -7.82
C ILE A 313 -3.27 -2.38 -6.29
N LEU A 314 -4.42 -2.68 -5.68
CA LEU A 314 -4.51 -2.88 -4.23
C LEU A 314 -3.80 -4.19 -3.84
N LEU A 315 -2.97 -4.11 -2.80
CA LEU A 315 -2.20 -5.21 -2.24
C LEU A 315 -2.44 -5.30 -0.73
N ASN A 316 -2.29 -6.50 -0.17
CA ASN A 316 -2.33 -6.74 1.26
C ASN A 316 -1.17 -7.63 1.70
N GLN A 317 -0.76 -7.55 2.96
CA GLN A 317 0.35 -8.35 3.48
C GLN A 317 1.62 -8.24 2.62
N THR A 318 1.88 -7.03 2.11
CA THR A 318 3.10 -6.71 1.38
C THR A 318 3.76 -5.46 1.96
N LEU A 319 4.95 -5.16 1.46
CA LEU A 319 5.53 -3.83 1.52
C LEU A 319 5.64 -3.32 0.08
N ALA A 320 5.24 -2.08 -0.17
CA ALA A 320 5.48 -1.42 -1.44
C ALA A 320 6.57 -0.37 -1.27
N ARG A 321 7.39 -0.17 -2.30
CA ARG A 321 8.44 0.87 -2.28
C ARG A 321 8.57 1.60 -3.61
N VAL A 322 9.08 2.82 -3.53
CA VAL A 322 9.54 3.62 -4.65
C VAL A 322 10.96 4.09 -4.38
N LEU A 323 11.85 3.85 -5.35
CA LEU A 323 13.18 4.44 -5.38
C LEU A 323 13.33 5.29 -6.64
N LEU A 324 13.91 6.48 -6.50
CA LEU A 324 14.34 7.29 -7.64
C LEU A 324 15.78 6.91 -7.99
N ILE A 325 16.04 6.61 -9.26
CA ILE A 325 17.34 6.17 -9.76
C ILE A 325 17.86 7.21 -10.75
N ASP A 326 19.06 7.74 -10.51
CA ASP A 326 19.74 8.58 -11.48
C ASP A 326 20.28 7.71 -12.64
N THR A 327 19.76 7.95 -13.85
CA THR A 327 20.15 7.21 -15.05
C THR A 327 21.49 7.69 -15.63
N ALA A 328 21.99 8.85 -15.21
CA ALA A 328 23.29 9.35 -15.65
C ALA A 328 24.47 8.60 -14.99
N GLU A 329 24.30 8.12 -13.75
CA GLU A 329 25.35 7.36 -13.03
C GLU A 329 25.47 5.90 -13.53
N GLY A 330 24.39 5.33 -14.10
CA GLY A 330 24.36 3.97 -14.64
C GLY A 330 25.17 3.77 -15.93
N ALA A 331 25.47 4.83 -16.68
CA ALA A 331 26.25 4.75 -17.93
C ALA A 331 27.76 4.56 -17.72
N GLY A 332 28.26 4.67 -16.47
CA GLY A 332 29.70 4.60 -16.15
C GLY A 332 30.30 3.20 -16.01
N HIS A 333 29.49 2.14 -15.92
CA HIS A 333 29.96 0.76 -15.69
C HIS A 333 29.92 -0.16 -16.91
N GLY A 334 29.53 0.35 -18.09
CA GLY A 334 29.31 -0.43 -19.31
C GLY A 334 30.42 -0.40 -20.38
N LEU A 335 31.62 0.11 -20.10
CA LEU A 335 32.76 0.04 -21.01
C LEU A 335 34.09 -0.14 -20.25
N ARG A 336 34.29 -1.35 -19.70
CA ARG A 336 35.64 -1.91 -19.52
C ARG A 336 35.65 -3.38 -19.92
N ALA A 337 36.37 -3.63 -21.02
CA ALA A 337 36.92 -4.90 -21.51
C ALA A 337 35.93 -5.94 -22.08
N ALA A 338 35.78 -5.92 -23.40
CA ALA A 338 36.33 -6.96 -24.29
C ALA A 338 36.66 -6.33 -25.65
#